data_AF-A0AAU9K0Z1-F1
#
_entry.id   AF-A0AAU9K0Z1-F1
#
_cell.length_a   1.000
_cell.length_b   1.000
_cell.length_c   1.000
_cell.angle_alpha   90.00
_cell.angle_beta   90.00
_cell.angle_gamma   90.00
#
_symmetry.space_group_name_H-M   'P 1'
#
loop_
_entity.id
_entity.type
_entity.pdbx_description
1 polymer ?
#
loop_
_entity_poly.entity_id
_entity_poly.type
_entity_poly.pdbx_seq_one_letter_code
_entity_poly.pdbx_strand_id
1 'polypeptide(L)'
;MDEETEQILTVQATVSKLSEHCFKTCDLDLYALHIADSQKVCIKSCVEQAFQAKNYIFERWKKEFPQAKKHNRSLEYSSTSDLAL
;
A
#
# COMPACT_ATOMS: atom_id res chain seq x y z
N MET A 1 -2.08 -18.52 -13.32
CA MET A 1 -1.48 -17.20 -13.15
C MET A 1 -0.08 -17.43 -12.65
N ASP A 2 0.92 -17.02 -13.43
CA ASP A 2 2.32 -17.14 -13.04
C ASP A 2 2.68 -16.15 -11.92
N GLU A 3 3.77 -16.45 -11.23
CA GLU A 3 4.26 -15.70 -10.07
C GLU A 3 4.62 -14.24 -10.41
N GLU A 4 5.02 -13.98 -11.66
CA GLU A 4 5.34 -12.65 -12.17
C GLU A 4 4.09 -11.77 -12.29
N THR A 5 3.01 -12.31 -12.86
CA THR A 5 1.70 -11.63 -12.93
C THR A 5 1.14 -11.35 -11.54
N GLU A 6 1.31 -12.28 -10.59
CA GLU A 6 0.88 -12.11 -9.20
C GLU A 6 1.63 -10.94 -8.52
N GLN A 7 2.95 -10.84 -8.69
CA GLN A 7 3.75 -9.75 -8.14
C GLN A 7 3.41 -8.38 -8.75
N ILE A 8 3.16 -8.31 -10.06
CA ILE A 8 2.78 -7.06 -10.73
C ILE A 8 1.46 -6.54 -10.20
N LEU A 9 0.45 -7.41 -10.04
CA LEU A 9 -0.86 -7.02 -9.50
C LEU A 9 -0.75 -6.55 -8.03
N THR A 10 0.08 -7.22 -7.22
CA THR A 10 0.36 -6.80 -5.83
C THR A 10 1.00 -5.41 -5.78
N VAL A 11 1.98 -5.14 -6.65
CA VAL A 11 2.61 -3.82 -6.74
C VAL A 11 1.59 -2.76 -7.17
N GLN A 12 0.77 -3.03 -8.18
CA GLN A 12 -0.25 -2.10 -8.66
C GLN A 12 -1.30 -1.76 -7.59
N ALA A 13 -1.84 -2.77 -6.90
CA ALA A 13 -2.82 -2.56 -5.83
C ALA A 13 -2.22 -1.77 -4.66
N THR A 14 -0.97 -2.07 -4.30
CA THR A 14 -0.24 -1.34 -3.25
C THR A 14 -0.02 0.11 -3.64
N VAL A 15 0.43 0.37 -4.88
CA VAL A 15 0.65 1.73 -5.39
C VAL A 15 -0.67 2.51 -5.41
N SER A 16 -1.76 1.94 -5.91
CA SER A 16 -3.06 2.63 -6.00
C SER A 16 -3.54 3.13 -4.63
N LYS A 17 -3.60 2.25 -3.63
CA LYS A 17 -4.03 2.60 -2.27
C LYS A 17 -3.11 3.61 -1.59
N LEU A 18 -1.81 3.43 -1.79
CA LEU A 18 -0.80 4.31 -1.21
C LEU A 18 -0.88 5.71 -1.83
N SER A 19 -1.08 5.78 -3.14
CA SER A 19 -1.30 7.02 -3.86
C SER A 19 -2.56 7.73 -3.36
N GLU A 20 -3.69 7.04 -3.21
CA GLU A 20 -4.92 7.63 -2.69
C GLU A 20 -4.73 8.17 -1.26
N HIS A 21 -4.13 7.37 -0.38
CA HIS A 21 -3.88 7.77 1.00
C HIS A 21 -2.95 9.00 1.07
N CYS A 22 -1.82 8.98 0.37
CA CYS A 22 -0.87 10.10 0.38
C CYS A 22 -1.41 11.33 -0.35
N PHE A 23 -2.30 11.16 -1.33
CA PHE A 23 -3.00 12.27 -1.97
C PHE A 23 -3.85 13.05 -0.95
N LYS A 24 -4.64 12.34 -0.16
CA LYS A 24 -5.48 12.92 0.90
C LYS A 24 -4.64 13.50 2.05
N THR A 25 -3.62 12.77 2.51
CA THR A 25 -2.79 13.17 3.65
C THR A 25 -1.92 14.39 3.35
N CYS A 26 -1.45 14.53 2.12
CA CYS A 26 -0.58 15.63 1.69
C CYS A 26 -1.32 16.79 1.03
N ASP A 27 -2.65 16.81 1.11
CA ASP A 27 -3.51 17.86 0.56
C ASP A 27 -3.13 18.20 -0.89
N LEU A 28 -3.08 17.16 -1.72
CA LEU A 28 -2.83 17.31 -3.14
C LEU A 28 -4.09 17.81 -3.84
N ASP A 29 -3.90 18.68 -4.83
CA ASP A 29 -4.97 19.17 -5.68
C ASP A 29 -4.92 18.46 -7.03
N LEU A 30 -6.06 17.92 -7.49
CA LEU A 30 -6.20 17.25 -8.78
C LEU A 30 -6.04 18.23 -9.95
N TYR A 31 -6.28 19.51 -9.72
CA TYR A 31 -6.20 20.56 -10.74
C TYR A 31 -4.85 21.27 -10.77
N ALA A 32 -3.97 20.99 -9.81
CA ALA A 32 -2.63 21.54 -9.81
C ALA A 32 -1.80 20.96 -10.96
N LEU A 33 -1.22 21.83 -11.79
CA LEU A 33 -0.34 21.42 -12.90
C LEU A 33 0.94 20.74 -12.39
N HIS A 34 1.38 21.11 -11.19
CA HIS A 34 2.63 20.64 -10.59
C HIS A 34 2.45 20.35 -9.10
N ILE A 35 3.11 19.31 -8.63
CA ILE A 35 3.23 18.99 -7.20
C ILE A 35 4.30 19.92 -6.60
N ALA A 36 3.93 20.68 -5.57
CA ALA A 36 4.86 21.55 -4.86
C ALA A 36 5.95 20.75 -4.13
N ASP A 37 7.12 21.36 -3.91
CA ASP A 37 8.22 20.64 -3.25
C ASP A 37 7.89 20.24 -1.81
N SER A 38 7.10 21.06 -1.09
CA SER A 38 6.56 20.71 0.23
C SER A 38 5.67 19.46 0.18
N GLN A 39 4.83 19.35 -0.85
CA GLN A 39 3.98 18.18 -1.09
C GLN A 39 4.82 16.95 -1.46
N LYS A 40 5.89 17.09 -2.25
CA LYS A 40 6.81 15.96 -2.54
C LYS A 40 7.48 15.42 -1.28
N VAL A 41 7.93 16.31 -0.39
CA VAL A 41 8.49 15.93 0.91
C VAL A 41 7.43 15.20 1.75
N CYS A 42 6.19 15.69 1.77
CA CYS A 42 5.09 15.01 2.45
C CYS A 42 4.83 13.62 1.87
N ILE A 43 4.71 13.48 0.55
CA ILE A 43 4.47 12.19 -0.11
C ILE A 43 5.57 11.19 0.26
N LYS A 44 6.84 11.62 0.25
CA LYS A 44 7.96 10.76 0.64
C LYS A 44 7.82 10.25 2.07
N SER A 45 7.48 11.13 3.02
CA SER A 45 7.27 10.75 4.42
C SER A 45 6.04 9.85 4.60
N CYS A 46 4.94 10.14 3.90
CA CYS A 46 3.71 9.34 3.91
C CYS A 46 3.97 7.90 3.45
N VAL A 47 4.70 7.74 2.34
CA VAL A 47 5.09 6.42 1.83
C VAL A 47 5.94 5.65 2.83
N GLU A 48 6.94 6.29 3.42
CA GLU A 48 7.82 5.67 4.42
C GLU A 48 7.03 5.19 5.64
N GLN A 49 6.13 6.02 6.17
CA GLN A 49 5.27 5.67 7.30
C GLN A 49 4.31 4.51 6.97
N ALA A 50 3.75 4.47 5.77
CA ALA A 50 2.88 3.37 5.35
C ALA A 50 3.63 2.02 5.32
N PHE A 51 4.88 2.01 4.85
CA PHE A 51 5.72 0.82 4.88
C PHE A 51 6.11 0.41 6.31
N GLN A 52 6.41 1.37 7.18
CA GLN A 52 6.66 1.09 8.60
C GLN A 52 5.44 0.48 9.28
N ALA A 53 4.24 1.02 9.02
CA ALA A 53 2.98 0.48 9.54
C ALA A 53 2.72 -0.95 9.03
N LYS A 54 2.89 -1.20 7.72
CA LYS A 54 2.80 -2.53 7.12
C LYS A 54 3.74 -3.52 7.83
N ASN A 55 5.02 -3.15 7.98
CA ASN A 55 6.02 -4.02 8.60
C ASN A 55 5.66 -4.32 10.07
N TYR A 56 5.21 -3.31 10.83
CA TYR A 56 4.77 -3.50 12.20
C TYR A 56 3.60 -4.50 12.28
N ILE A 57 2.57 -4.33 11.46
CA ILE A 57 1.40 -5.22 11.43
C ILE A 57 1.84 -6.64 11.06
N PHE A 58 2.70 -6.78 10.04
CA PHE A 58 3.19 -8.07 9.58
C PHE A 58 3.97 -8.83 10.67
N GLU A 59 4.85 -8.15 11.39
CA GLU A 59 5.60 -8.76 12.49
C GLU A 59 4.70 -9.12 13.69
N ARG A 60 3.73 -8.26 14.04
CA ARG A 60 2.74 -8.58 15.09
C ARG A 60 1.90 -9.79 14.70
N TRP A 61 1.44 -9.86 13.46
CA TRP A 61 0.65 -10.96 12.95
C TRP A 61 1.42 -12.29 12.93
N LYS A 62 2.69 -12.29 12.50
CA LYS A 62 3.57 -13.46 12.60
C LYS A 62 3.71 -13.98 14.03
N LYS A 63 3.81 -13.06 14.99
CA LYS A 63 3.98 -13.41 16.42
C LYS A 63 2.69 -13.97 17.02
N GLU A 64 1.55 -13.39 16.67
CA GLU A 64 0.24 -13.76 17.25
C GLU A 64 -0.40 -14.98 16.57
N PHE A 65 -0.11 -15.20 15.28
CA PHE A 65 -0.71 -16.28 14.48
C PHE A 65 0.36 -17.10 13.73
N PRO A 66 1.27 -17.79 14.44
CA PRO A 66 2.36 -18.54 13.80
C PRO A 66 1.87 -19.65 12.85
N GLN A 67 0.69 -20.22 13.10
CA GLN A 67 0.04 -21.21 12.23
C GLN A 67 -0.44 -20.66 10.88
N ALA A 68 -0.65 -19.34 10.77
CA ALA A 68 -1.14 -18.72 9.54
C ALA A 68 -0.06 -18.64 8.44
N LYS A 69 1.22 -18.91 8.77
CA LYS A 69 2.33 -19.05 7.80
C LYS A 69 1.99 -19.98 6.63
N LYS A 70 1.18 -21.01 6.85
CA LYS A 70 0.83 -22.01 5.83
C LYS A 70 -0.17 -21.49 4.79
N HIS A 71 -0.87 -20.40 5.07
CA HIS A 71 -1.94 -19.84 4.23
C HIS A 71 -1.65 -18.41 3.74
N ASN A 72 -0.45 -17.89 4.01
CA ASN A 72 -0.15 -16.46 3.92
C ASN A 72 0.21 -15.97 2.51
N ARG A 73 -0.61 -16.31 1.51
CA ARG A 73 -0.65 -15.55 0.25
C ARG A 73 -1.59 -14.34 0.33
N SER A 74 -2.48 -14.29 1.33
CA SER A 74 -3.63 -13.38 1.36
C SER A 74 -3.44 -12.05 2.07
N LEU A 75 -2.39 -11.85 2.89
CA LEU A 75 -2.14 -10.53 3.49
C LEU A 75 -1.55 -9.49 2.53
N GLU A 76 -1.16 -9.92 1.33
CA GLU A 76 -0.90 -9.02 0.21
C GLU A 76 -2.21 -8.52 -0.45
N TYR A 77 -3.34 -9.15 -0.14
CA TYR A 77 -4.65 -8.86 -0.71
C TYR A 77 -5.54 -8.10 0.28
N SER A 78 -5.24 -6.83 0.45
CA SER A 78 -6.32 -5.84 0.46
C SER A 78 -6.03 -4.96 -0.76
N SER A 79 -6.58 -5.22 -1.95
CA SER A 79 -7.99 -5.16 -2.29
C SER A 79 -8.21 -5.85 -3.63
N THR A 80 -9.08 -6.86 -3.65
CA THR A 80 -9.84 -7.22 -4.86
C THR A 80 -11.31 -6.82 -4.72
N SER A 81 -11.72 -6.36 -3.53
CA SER A 81 -13.06 -5.82 -3.27
C SER A 81 -13.32 -4.48 -3.97
N ASP A 82 -12.28 -3.75 -4.40
CA ASP A 82 -12.45 -2.49 -5.15
C ASP A 82 -12.43 -2.69 -6.69
N LEU A 83 -12.24 -3.92 -7.18
CA LEU A 83 -12.26 -4.25 -8.62
C LEU A 83 -13.60 -4.84 -9.08
N ALA A 84 -14.60 -4.91 -8.18
CA ALA A 84 -15.94 -5.40 -8.46
C ALA A 84 -16.99 -4.30 -8.20
N LEU A 85 -16.92 -3.20 -8.96
CA LEU A 85 -18.05 -2.31 -9.27
C LEU A 85 -17.90 -1.78 -10.70
#